data_AF-A0A957IBA4-F1
#
_entry.id   AF-A0A957IBA4-F1
#
_cell.length_a   1.000
_cell.length_b   1.000
_cell.length_c   1.000
_cell.angle_alpha   90.00
_cell.angle_beta   90.00
_cell.angle_gamma   90.00
#
_symmetry.space_group_name_H-M   'P 1'
#
loop_
_entity.id
_entity.type
_entity.pdbx_description
1 polymer ?
#
loop_
_entity_poly.entity_id
_entity_poly.type
_entity_poly.pdbx_seq_one_letter_code
_entity_poly.pdbx_strand_id
1 'polypeptide(L)'
;TTATSVLATGMDNPVILCDLHSHGHMSAFFSQTDDADEQSARLFAVIGKLDTEPEIRLRVGVYGYWQPLPVTAVFTSCGRFQDLYLKEKQL
;
A
#
# COMPACT_ATOMS: atom_id res chain seq x y z
N THR A 1 -16.40 -4.07 -16.21
CA THR A 1 -15.86 -3.94 -14.84
C THR A 1 -16.53 -2.76 -14.19
N THR A 2 -17.22 -2.95 -13.06
CA THR A 2 -17.91 -1.85 -12.36
C THR A 2 -16.93 -1.20 -11.41
N ALA A 3 -16.61 0.08 -11.63
CA ALA A 3 -15.83 0.85 -10.68
C ALA A 3 -16.72 1.19 -9.48
N THR A 4 -16.27 0.82 -8.28
CA THR A 4 -16.86 1.26 -7.01
C THR A 4 -15.94 2.32 -6.43
N SER A 5 -16.47 3.48 -6.08
CA SER A 5 -15.75 4.47 -5.28
C SER A 5 -15.99 4.19 -3.80
N VAL A 6 -14.94 4.31 -3.00
CA VAL A 6 -15.02 4.29 -1.53
C VAL A 6 -14.86 5.73 -1.05
N LEU A 7 -15.82 6.21 -0.25
CA LEU A 7 -15.71 7.51 0.41
C LEU A 7 -14.74 7.37 1.60
N ALA A 8 -13.55 7.97 1.49
CA ALA A 8 -12.64 8.10 2.62
C ALA A 8 -13.17 9.19 3.57
N THR A 9 -13.68 8.79 4.73
CA THR A 9 -14.08 9.71 5.79
C THR A 9 -12.85 10.26 6.50
N GLY A 10 -12.30 11.41 6.08
CA GLY A 10 -11.30 12.22 6.79
C GLY A 10 -9.97 11.51 7.15
N MET A 11 -8.82 12.10 6.81
CA MET A 11 -7.49 11.49 7.07
C MET A 11 -7.24 11.14 8.55
N ASP A 12 -7.95 11.79 9.48
CA ASP A 12 -7.84 11.62 10.94
C ASP A 12 -8.98 10.80 11.57
N ASN A 13 -9.66 9.95 10.80
CA ASN A 13 -10.65 9.04 11.39
C ASN A 13 -9.94 7.81 12.01
N PRO A 14 -10.06 7.57 13.34
CA PRO A 14 -9.44 6.43 14.01
C PRO A 14 -9.94 5.05 13.55
N VAL A 15 -10.95 5.01 12.68
CA VAL A 15 -11.50 3.78 12.09
C VAL A 15 -10.81 3.40 10.76
N ILE A 16 -9.96 4.25 10.19
CA ILE A 16 -9.24 3.92 8.94
C ILE A 16 -8.12 2.91 9.25
N LEU A 17 -8.30 1.68 8.78
CA LEU A 17 -7.37 0.57 8.99
C LEU A 17 -6.20 0.56 8.00
N CYS A 18 -6.45 0.96 6.76
CA CYS A 18 -5.46 0.94 5.68
C CYS A 18 -5.65 2.14 4.76
N ASP A 19 -4.56 2.86 4.51
CA ASP A 19 -4.48 3.81 3.40
C ASP A 19 -3.90 3.11 2.17
N LEU A 20 -4.45 3.40 0.99
CA LEU A 20 -3.98 2.85 -0.27
C LEU A 20 -3.97 3.94 -1.33
N HIS A 21 -2.79 4.21 -1.87
CA HIS A 21 -2.62 5.16 -2.96
C HIS A 21 -1.92 4.53 -4.18
N SER A 22 -1.94 5.24 -5.30
CA SER A 22 -1.43 4.75 -6.59
C SER A 22 -0.38 5.68 -7.16
N HIS A 23 0.70 5.08 -7.64
CA HIS A 23 1.74 5.71 -8.44
C HIS A 23 1.51 5.60 -9.95
N GLY A 24 0.36 5.04 -10.36
CA GLY A 24 -0.04 4.93 -11.76
C GLY A 24 0.93 4.05 -12.56
N HIS A 25 1.68 4.67 -13.48
CA HIS A 25 2.67 3.99 -14.33
C HIS A 25 4.04 3.82 -13.66
N MET A 26 4.30 4.49 -12.53
CA MET A 26 5.56 4.33 -11.81
C MET A 26 5.54 3.06 -10.96
N SER A 27 6.73 2.58 -10.56
CA SER A 27 6.86 1.44 -9.64
C SER A 27 6.18 1.69 -8.29
N ALA A 28 5.76 0.61 -7.63
CA ALA A 28 5.25 0.70 -6.27
C ALA A 28 6.41 0.87 -5.28
N PHE A 29 6.57 2.06 -4.71
CA PHE A 29 7.57 2.37 -3.68
C PHE A 29 7.05 3.48 -2.76
N PHE A 30 7.54 3.51 -1.52
CA PHE A 30 7.26 4.60 -0.58
C PHE A 30 8.31 5.69 -0.75
N SER A 31 7.87 6.92 -1.01
CA SER A 31 8.70 8.10 -1.13
C SER A 31 8.88 8.82 0.22
N GLN A 32 9.80 9.79 0.26
CA GLN A 32 9.96 10.65 1.45
C GLN A 32 8.70 11.47 1.76
N THR A 33 7.90 11.80 0.75
CA THR A 33 6.61 12.48 0.96
C THR A 33 5.62 11.54 1.64
N ASP A 34 5.56 10.28 1.18
CA ASP A 34 4.71 9.26 1.82
C ASP A 34 5.15 9.04 3.26
N ASP A 35 6.45 8.95 3.54
CA ASP A 35 6.98 8.84 4.91
C ASP A 35 6.58 10.04 5.80
N ALA A 36 6.53 11.25 5.23
CA ALA A 36 6.13 12.44 5.99
C ALA A 36 4.63 12.46 6.29
N ASP A 37 3.79 11.96 5.39
CA ASP A 37 2.33 11.96 5.51
C ASP A 37 1.82 10.74 6.32
N GLU A 38 2.51 9.60 6.24
CA GLU A 38 2.11 8.29 6.78
C GLU A 38 2.61 8.06 8.23
N GLN A 39 2.36 9.01 9.13
CA GLN A 39 2.83 8.94 10.53
C GLN A 39 1.86 8.26 11.51
N SER A 40 0.63 7.98 11.08
CA SER A 40 -0.40 7.41 11.94
C SER A 40 -0.26 5.89 12.11
N ALA A 41 -0.82 5.35 13.19
CA ALA A 41 -0.81 3.92 13.48
C ALA A 41 -1.82 3.15 12.60
N ARG A 42 -1.45 2.85 11.36
CA ARG A 42 -2.29 2.14 10.38
C ARG A 42 -1.45 1.39 9.33
N LEU A 43 -2.13 0.65 8.46
CA LEU A 43 -1.52 0.03 7.29
C LEU A 43 -1.42 1.04 6.15
N PHE A 44 -0.36 0.93 5.36
CA PHE A 44 -0.13 1.75 4.19
C PHE A 44 0.22 0.85 3.00
N ALA A 45 -0.48 1.04 1.90
CA ALA A 45 -0.28 0.29 0.68
C ALA A 45 -0.06 1.24 -0.50
N VAL A 46 0.91 0.91 -1.35
CA VAL A 46 1.15 1.61 -2.61
C VAL A 46 1.07 0.62 -3.76
N ILE A 47 0.33 0.99 -4.81
CA ILE A 47 0.25 0.24 -6.06
C ILE A 47 0.89 1.03 -7.21
N GLY A 48 1.48 0.33 -8.17
CA GLY A 48 2.18 0.94 -9.31
C GLY A 48 2.18 0.04 -10.54
N LYS A 49 2.78 0.53 -11.64
CA LYS A 49 2.87 -0.15 -12.96
C LYS A 49 1.53 -0.69 -13.47
N LEU A 50 0.47 0.08 -13.31
CA LEU A 50 -0.90 -0.37 -13.59
C LEU A 50 -1.20 -0.57 -15.08
N ASP A 51 -0.35 -0.06 -15.96
CA ASP A 51 -0.37 -0.25 -17.41
C ASP A 51 0.35 -1.53 -17.88
N THR A 52 1.17 -2.14 -17.02
CA THR A 52 2.02 -3.29 -17.36
C THR A 52 1.79 -4.46 -16.39
N GLU A 53 2.81 -4.82 -15.59
CA GLU A 53 2.70 -5.80 -14.51
C GLU A 53 2.45 -5.02 -13.22
N PRO A 54 1.20 -4.99 -12.71
CA PRO A 54 0.88 -4.15 -11.58
C PRO A 54 1.62 -4.63 -10.33
N GLU A 55 2.23 -3.70 -9.61
CA GLU A 55 3.03 -3.95 -8.42
C GLU A 55 2.30 -3.45 -7.17
N ILE A 56 2.58 -4.09 -6.03
CA ILE A 56 2.06 -3.66 -4.73
C ILE A 56 3.15 -3.77 -3.65
N ARG A 57 3.16 -2.79 -2.74
CA ARG A 57 3.84 -2.87 -1.45
C ARG A 57 2.87 -2.59 -0.31
N LEU A 58 3.10 -3.26 0.80
CA LEU A 58 2.39 -3.05 2.05
C LEU A 58 3.39 -2.81 3.19
N ARG A 59 3.07 -1.87 4.07
CA ARG A 59 3.78 -1.67 5.34
C ARG A 59 2.79 -1.35 6.45
N VAL A 60 3.16 -1.66 7.68
CA VAL A 60 2.51 -1.09 8.86
C VAL A 60 3.34 0.10 9.35
N GLY A 61 2.68 1.21 9.65
CA GLY A 61 3.30 2.36 10.28
C GLY A 61 2.80 2.53 11.71
N VAL A 62 3.70 2.92 12.62
CA VAL A 62 3.40 3.27 14.00
C VAL A 62 4.26 4.46 14.40
N TYR A 63 3.69 5.66 14.40
CA TYR A 63 4.33 6.90 14.85
C TYR A 63 5.70 7.17 14.18
N GLY A 64 5.75 7.07 12.86
CA GLY A 64 6.98 7.31 12.06
C GLY A 64 7.95 6.12 12.01
N TYR A 65 7.58 4.96 12.56
CA TYR A 65 8.28 3.69 12.34
C TYR A 65 7.50 2.86 11.34
N TRP A 66 8.17 2.30 10.33
CA TRP A 66 7.54 1.46 9.32
C TRP A 66 8.17 0.08 9.24
N GLN A 67 7.31 -0.92 9.10
CA GLN A 67 7.71 -2.30 8.86
C GLN A 67 7.07 -2.81 7.58
N PRO A 68 7.86 -3.20 6.55
CA PRO A 68 7.33 -3.84 5.36
C PRO A 68 6.69 -5.19 5.69
N LEU A 69 5.55 -5.47 5.07
CA LEU A 69 4.77 -6.69 5.25
C LEU A 69 4.46 -7.33 3.89
N PRO A 70 4.33 -8.67 3.82
CA PRO A 70 3.73 -9.30 2.66
C PRO A 70 2.26 -8.89 2.58
N VAL A 71 1.72 -8.75 1.36
CA VAL A 71 0.31 -8.41 1.13
C VAL A 71 -0.62 -9.42 1.79
N THR A 72 -0.18 -10.68 1.86
CA THR A 72 -0.92 -11.77 2.50
C THR A 72 -1.05 -11.68 4.01
N ALA A 73 -0.37 -10.71 4.66
CA ALA A 73 -0.60 -10.42 6.07
C ALA A 73 -1.98 -9.80 6.34
N VAL A 74 -2.60 -9.20 5.33
CA VAL A 74 -3.88 -8.47 5.43
C VAL A 74 -4.90 -9.01 4.45
N PHE A 75 -4.49 -9.23 3.20
CA PHE A 75 -5.37 -9.71 2.13
C PHE A 75 -5.22 -11.22 1.95
N THR A 76 -6.30 -11.92 1.59
CA THR A 76 -6.22 -13.38 1.34
C THR A 76 -5.33 -13.73 0.14
N SER A 77 -5.15 -12.81 -0.82
CA SER A 77 -4.26 -12.98 -1.97
C SER A 77 -3.86 -11.62 -2.58
N CYS A 78 -2.80 -11.60 -3.39
CA CYS A 78 -2.36 -10.41 -4.15
C CYS A 78 -3.01 -10.30 -5.55
N GLY A 79 -3.88 -11.24 -5.93
CA GLY A 79 -4.57 -11.23 -7.22
C GLY A 79 -3.58 -11.19 -8.40
N ARG A 80 -3.72 -10.18 -9.26
CA ARG A 80 -2.82 -9.95 -10.41
C ARG A 80 -1.59 -9.10 -10.05
N PHE A 81 -1.51 -8.58 -8.83
CA PHE A 81 -0.42 -7.74 -8.41
C PHE A 81 0.79 -8.57 -8.04
N GLN A 82 1.97 -8.08 -8.42
CA GLN A 82 3.24 -8.59 -7.94
C GLN A 82 3.54 -8.00 -6.57
N ASP A 83 3.57 -8.86 -5.55
CA ASP A 83 3.99 -8.49 -4.20
C ASP A 83 5.50 -8.29 -4.16
N LEU A 84 5.93 -7.03 -4.06
CA LEU A 84 7.35 -6.69 -4.07
C LEU A 84 8.07 -7.14 -2.79
N TYR A 85 7.38 -7.27 -1.66
CA TYR A 85 8.00 -7.80 -0.43
C TYR A 85 8.47 -9.24 -0.63
N LEU A 86 7.62 -10.07 -1.24
CA LEU A 86 7.96 -11.48 -1.51
C LEU A 86 9.02 -11.59 -2.60
N LYS A 87 8.94 -10.75 -3.65
CA LYS A 87 9.93 -10.71 -4.73
C LYS A 87 11.33 -10.39 -4.21
N GLU A 88 11.43 -9.42 -3.29
CA GLU A 88 12.71 -9.00 -2.69
C GLU A 88 13.31 -10.05 -1.75
N LYS A 89 12.48 -10.88 -1.10
CA LYS A 89 12.93 -11.94 -0.19
C LYS A 89 13.20 -13.29 -0.83
N GLN A 90 12.91 -13.44 -2.12
CA GLN A 90 13.25 -14.63 -2.92
C GLN A 90 14.60 -14.49 -3.64
N LEU A 91 15.28 -13.35 -3.47
CA LEU A 91 16.67 -13.10 -3.87
C LEU A 91 17.61 -13.40 -2.69
#